data_AF-T1BMY0-F1
#
_entry.id   AF-T1BMY0-F1
#
_cell.length_a   1.000
_cell.length_b   1.000
_cell.length_c   1.000
_cell.angle_alpha   90.00
_cell.angle_beta   90.00
_cell.angle_gamma   90.00
#
_symmetry.space_group_name_H-M   'P 1'
#
loop_
_entity.id
_entity.type
_entity.pdbx_description
1 polymer ?
#
loop_
_entity_poly.entity_id
_entity_poly.type
_entity_poly.pdbx_seq_one_letter_code
_entity_poly.pdbx_strand_id
1 'polypeptide(L)'
;MSAVGLAGRTYDAAYTRRILIVLGGLVTIVLYIEGMLTPSLPSIGSEFHVSIGEASLVLSSYLITGVALSPVVGKLGDIYGKKKMLAIVVVLYAVCVSITGFSPNFGFMVAARAFQGIGLTVFPLGMSLVREEFPREMVPKAQGLLSAMF
;
A
#
# COMPACT_ATOMS: atom_id res chain seq x y z
N MET A 1 31.61 -1.68 7.90
CA MET A 1 31.99 -0.49 7.13
C MET A 1 30.80 0.45 7.10
N SER A 2 30.79 1.43 8.00
CA SER A 2 29.73 2.44 8.11
C SER A 2 30.15 3.65 7.28
N ALA A 3 29.43 3.95 6.20
CA ALA A 3 29.64 5.19 5.47
C ALA A 3 29.11 6.36 6.31
N VAL A 4 29.91 7.41 6.49
CA VAL A 4 29.52 8.63 7.21
C VAL A 4 28.90 9.57 6.20
N GLY A 5 27.57 9.75 6.25
CA GLY A 5 26.90 10.79 5.47
C GLY A 5 26.85 12.12 6.22
N LEU A 6 26.60 13.19 5.47
CA LEU A 6 26.74 14.62 5.79
C LEU A 6 25.98 15.16 7.03
N ALA A 7 25.35 14.30 7.83
CA ALA A 7 24.57 14.65 9.03
C ALA A 7 25.07 13.94 10.32
N GLY A 8 26.25 13.31 10.32
CA GLY A 8 26.83 12.70 11.53
C GLY A 8 26.08 11.46 12.05
N ARG A 9 25.08 10.96 11.32
CA ARG A 9 24.44 9.66 11.61
C ARG A 9 25.29 8.55 11.03
N THR A 10 25.84 7.68 11.87
CA THR A 10 26.42 6.40 11.43
C THR A 10 25.30 5.56 10.83
N TYR A 11 25.37 5.31 9.53
CA TYR A 11 24.38 4.48 8.84
C TYR A 11 24.61 3.01 9.21
N ASP A 12 23.57 2.38 9.74
CA ASP A 12 23.57 0.94 10.02
C ASP A 12 22.95 0.21 8.82
N ALA A 13 23.80 -0.49 8.06
CA ALA A 13 23.36 -1.31 6.93
C ALA A 13 22.34 -2.39 7.34
N ALA A 14 22.37 -2.85 8.61
CA ALA A 14 21.37 -3.78 9.12
C ALA A 14 20.00 -3.11 9.30
N TYR A 15 19.95 -1.85 9.75
CA TYR A 15 18.72 -1.07 9.85
C TYR A 15 18.07 -0.82 8.49
N THR A 16 18.86 -0.35 7.51
CA THR A 16 18.43 -0.14 6.13
C THR A 16 17.86 -1.41 5.51
N ARG A 17 18.53 -2.55 5.71
CA ARG A 17 18.06 -3.86 5.23
C ARG A 17 16.76 -4.28 5.91
N ARG A 18 16.61 -4.07 7.21
CA ARG A 18 15.36 -4.35 7.95
C ARG A 18 14.20 -3.52 7.41
N ILE A 19 14.40 -2.21 7.17
CA ILE A 19 13.36 -1.37 6.57
C ILE A 19 12.97 -1.88 5.19
N LEU A 20 13.94 -2.21 4.33
CA LEU A 20 13.62 -2.74 3.00
C LEU A 20 12.81 -4.02 3.05
N ILE A 21 13.15 -4.95 3.93
CA ILE A 21 12.40 -6.21 4.09
C ILE A 21 10.97 -5.92 4.53
N VAL A 22 10.79 -5.03 5.51
CA VAL A 22 9.45 -4.66 6.01
C VAL A 22 8.64 -3.94 4.93
N LEU A 23 9.22 -2.93 4.27
CA LEU A 23 8.53 -2.19 3.21
C LEU A 23 8.21 -3.06 2.01
N GLY A 24 9.17 -3.87 1.56
CA GLY A 24 8.98 -4.79 0.46
C GLY A 24 7.88 -5.81 0.76
N GLY A 25 7.91 -6.41 1.97
CA GLY A 25 6.86 -7.32 2.41
C GLY A 25 5.48 -6.67 2.46
N LEU A 26 5.37 -5.44 2.98
CA LEU A 26 4.10 -4.70 3.01
C LEU A 26 3.57 -4.40 1.61
N VAL A 27 4.42 -3.93 0.69
CA VAL A 27 4.04 -3.65 -0.70
C VAL A 27 3.59 -4.95 -1.38
N THR A 28 4.36 -6.03 -1.27
CA THR A 28 3.99 -7.32 -1.87
C THR A 28 2.67 -7.87 -1.33
N ILE A 29 2.41 -7.79 -0.03
CA ILE A 29 1.16 -8.29 0.56
C ILE A 29 -0.04 -7.50 0.03
N VAL A 30 0.04 -6.17 0.02
CA VAL A 30 -1.04 -5.32 -0.50
C VAL A 30 -1.33 -5.66 -1.96
N LEU A 31 -0.29 -5.77 -2.79
CA LEU A 31 -0.48 -6.01 -4.22
C LEU A 31 -0.88 -7.43 -4.56
N TYR A 32 -0.46 -8.41 -3.76
CA TYR A 32 -0.98 -9.76 -3.88
C TYR A 32 -2.50 -9.79 -3.68
N ILE A 33 -3.01 -9.11 -2.65
CA ILE A 33 -4.45 -9.01 -2.38
C ILE A 33 -5.18 -8.37 -3.57
N GLU A 34 -4.66 -7.26 -4.10
CA GLU A 34 -5.30 -6.59 -5.24
C GLU A 34 -5.17 -7.38 -6.55
N GLY A 35 -4.05 -8.07 -6.76
CA GLY A 35 -3.80 -8.89 -7.96
C GLY A 35 -4.73 -10.10 -8.07
N MET A 36 -5.20 -10.65 -6.94
CA MET A 36 -6.14 -11.76 -6.92
C MET A 36 -7.57 -11.37 -7.32
N LEU A 37 -7.92 -10.08 -7.36
CA LEU A 37 -9.30 -9.66 -7.60
C LEU A 37 -9.76 -9.86 -9.03
N THR A 38 -8.91 -9.55 -10.00
CA THR A 38 -9.23 -9.70 -11.44
C THR A 38 -9.72 -11.11 -11.79
N PRO A 39 -9.00 -12.20 -11.46
CA PRO A 39 -9.50 -13.55 -11.71
C PRO A 39 -10.69 -13.95 -10.82
N SER A 40 -10.93 -13.23 -9.72
CA SER A 40 -12.04 -13.50 -8.80
C SER A 40 -13.35 -12.80 -9.17
N LEU A 41 -13.32 -11.84 -10.11
CA LEU A 41 -14.52 -11.09 -10.53
C LEU A 41 -15.69 -11.98 -10.99
N PRO A 42 -15.49 -13.07 -11.77
CA PRO A 42 -16.59 -13.97 -12.14
C PRO A 42 -17.23 -14.64 -10.92
N SER A 43 -16.41 -15.09 -9.97
CA SER A 43 -16.89 -15.71 -8.73
C SER A 43 -17.70 -14.72 -7.89
N ILE A 44 -17.19 -13.50 -7.71
CA ILE A 44 -17.89 -12.39 -7.05
C ILE A 44 -19.24 -12.11 -7.71
N GLY A 45 -19.28 -12.04 -9.05
CA GLY A 45 -20.50 -11.83 -9.81
C GLY A 45 -21.54 -12.92 -9.57
N SER A 46 -21.09 -14.18 -9.53
CA SER A 46 -21.97 -15.32 -9.26
C SER A 46 -22.51 -15.35 -7.83
N GLU A 47 -21.68 -15.01 -6.83
CA GLU A 47 -22.03 -15.03 -5.41
C GLU A 47 -23.05 -13.95 -5.05
N PHE A 48 -22.88 -12.75 -5.61
CA PHE A 48 -23.78 -11.62 -5.36
C PHE A 48 -24.89 -11.46 -6.41
N HIS A 49 -24.96 -12.37 -7.40
CA HIS A 49 -25.91 -12.31 -8.50
C HIS A 49 -25.89 -10.99 -9.29
N VAL A 50 -24.69 -10.45 -9.53
CA VAL A 50 -24.47 -9.21 -10.29
C VAL A 50 -23.75 -9.48 -11.60
N SER A 51 -23.91 -8.58 -12.56
CA SER A 51 -23.18 -8.66 -13.82
C SER A 51 -21.66 -8.47 -13.62
N ILE A 52 -20.85 -8.94 -14.56
CA ILE A 52 -19.39 -8.72 -14.54
C ILE A 52 -19.07 -7.22 -14.56
N GLY A 53 -19.87 -6.43 -15.30
CA GLY A 53 -19.75 -4.98 -15.34
C GLY A 53 -19.94 -4.34 -13.96
N GLU A 54 -20.95 -4.79 -13.21
CA GLU A 54 -21.15 -4.35 -11.83
C GLU A 54 -20.03 -4.84 -10.92
N ALA A 55 -19.64 -6.11 -10.99
CA ALA A 55 -18.56 -6.68 -10.18
C ALA A 55 -17.25 -5.89 -10.35
N SER A 56 -16.98 -5.31 -11.53
CA SER A 56 -15.80 -4.46 -11.76
C SER A 56 -15.73 -3.22 -10.86
N LEU A 57 -16.86 -2.77 -10.27
CA LEU A 57 -16.90 -1.68 -9.29
C LEU A 57 -16.09 -1.99 -8.03
N VAL A 58 -15.86 -3.26 -7.71
CA VAL A 58 -15.00 -3.71 -6.60
C VAL A 58 -13.55 -3.26 -6.83
N LEU A 59 -13.06 -3.32 -8.06
CA LEU A 59 -11.73 -2.84 -8.42
C LEU A 59 -11.72 -1.32 -8.59
N SER A 60 -12.70 -0.77 -9.32
CA SER A 60 -12.78 0.66 -9.60
C SER A 60 -12.92 1.52 -8.35
N SER A 61 -13.74 1.10 -7.38
CA SER A 61 -13.93 1.83 -6.12
C SER A 61 -12.62 1.98 -5.33
N TYR A 62 -11.84 0.90 -5.22
CA TYR A 62 -10.51 0.92 -4.60
C TYR A 62 -9.55 1.88 -5.31
N LEU A 63 -9.50 1.84 -6.64
CA LEU A 63 -8.59 2.68 -7.42
C LEU A 63 -8.96 4.17 -7.34
N ILE A 64 -10.24 4.51 -7.53
CA ILE A 64 -10.72 5.90 -7.53
C ILE A 64 -10.44 6.55 -6.17
N THR A 65 -10.77 5.86 -5.09
CA THR A 65 -10.54 6.36 -3.73
C THR A 65 -9.06 6.41 -3.39
N GLY A 66 -8.27 5.40 -3.78
CA GLY A 66 -6.83 5.39 -3.57
C GLY A 66 -6.12 6.57 -4.26
N VAL A 67 -6.50 6.87 -5.51
CA VAL A 67 -5.99 8.04 -6.23
C VAL A 67 -6.39 9.33 -5.53
N ALA A 68 -7.66 9.46 -5.12
CA ALA A 68 -8.14 10.64 -4.41
C ALA A 68 -7.47 10.86 -3.04
N LEU A 69 -7.19 9.78 -2.31
CA LEU A 69 -6.57 9.82 -0.98
C LEU A 69 -5.05 9.98 -1.03
N SER A 70 -4.39 9.59 -2.12
CA SER A 70 -2.93 9.67 -2.29
C SER A 70 -2.31 11.03 -1.91
N PRO A 71 -2.78 12.19 -2.44
CA PRO A 71 -2.21 13.48 -2.05
C PRO A 71 -2.46 13.82 -0.57
N VAL A 72 -3.61 13.43 -0.03
CA VAL A 72 -3.98 13.70 1.37
C VAL A 72 -3.07 12.92 2.32
N VAL A 73 -2.97 11.60 2.10
CA VAL A 73 -2.13 10.72 2.91
C VAL A 73 -0.66 11.04 2.75
N GLY A 74 -0.21 11.39 1.54
CA GLY A 74 1.15 11.87 1.29
C GLY A 74 1.48 13.10 2.14
N LYS A 75 0.63 14.13 2.09
CA LYS A 75 0.78 15.34 2.90
C LYS A 75 0.74 15.06 4.40
N LEU A 76 -0.17 14.19 4.85
CA LEU A 76 -0.21 13.77 6.26
C LEU A 76 1.07 13.03 6.66
N GLY A 77 1.65 12.24 5.77
CA GLY A 77 2.95 11.60 5.96
C GLY A 77 4.10 12.60 6.09
N ASP A 78 4.10 13.67 5.31
CA ASP A 78 5.09 14.74 5.41
C ASP A 78 4.94 15.54 6.72
N ILE A 79 3.71 15.74 7.22
CA ILE A 79 3.45 16.49 8.46
C ILE A 79 3.72 15.67 9.72
N TYR A 80 3.19 14.44 9.78
CA TYR A 80 3.20 13.61 11.01
C TYR A 80 4.28 12.52 11.00
N GLY A 81 5.06 12.43 9.93
CA GLY A 81 6.11 11.43 9.74
C GLY A 81 5.63 10.20 8.98
N LYS A 82 6.39 9.83 7.95
CA LYS A 82 6.05 8.77 6.99
C LYS A 82 5.98 7.39 7.61
N LYS A 83 6.88 7.08 8.54
CA LYS A 83 6.88 5.78 9.25
C LYS A 83 5.59 5.59 10.06
N LYS A 84 5.14 6.63 10.77
CA LYS A 84 3.90 6.60 11.55
C LYS A 84 2.69 6.50 10.63
N MET A 85 2.66 7.29 9.57
CA MET A 85 1.56 7.27 8.60
C MET A 85 1.43 5.93 7.89
N LEU A 86 2.55 5.33 7.48
CA LEU A 86 2.56 4.00 6.87
C LEU A 86 1.96 2.94 7.79
N ALA A 87 2.31 2.95 9.09
CA ALA A 87 1.73 2.03 10.06
C ALA A 87 0.21 2.22 10.20
N ILE A 88 -0.26 3.47 10.26
CA ILE A 88 -1.69 3.79 10.33
C ILE A 88 -2.42 3.26 9.09
N VAL A 89 -1.90 3.56 7.89
CA VAL A 89 -2.48 3.12 6.62
C VAL A 89 -2.55 1.60 6.54
N VAL A 90 -1.48 0.89 6.93
CA VAL A 90 -1.45 -0.58 6.91
C VAL A 90 -2.48 -1.18 7.87
N VAL A 91 -2.63 -0.62 9.07
CA VAL A 91 -3.65 -1.08 10.03
C VAL A 91 -5.05 -0.84 9.48
N LEU A 92 -5.33 0.36 8.95
CA LEU A 92 -6.63 0.68 8.35
C LEU A 92 -6.92 -0.23 7.14
N TYR A 93 -5.92 -0.46 6.29
CA TYR A 93 -6.03 -1.37 5.16
C TYR A 93 -6.36 -2.79 5.63
N ALA A 94 -5.64 -3.33 6.62
CA ALA A 94 -5.91 -4.68 7.16
C ALA A 94 -7.31 -4.82 7.76
N VAL A 95 -7.81 -3.78 8.44
CA VAL A 95 -9.19 -3.74 8.94
C VAL A 95 -10.19 -3.76 7.77
N CYS A 96 -9.96 -2.96 6.73
CA CYS A 96 -10.83 -2.93 5.55
C CYS A 96 -10.79 -4.25 4.76
N VAL A 97 -9.61 -4.89 4.62
CA VAL A 97 -9.47 -6.24 4.03
C VAL A 97 -10.37 -7.22 4.77
N SER A 98 -10.27 -7.21 6.10
CA SER A 98 -11.04 -8.13 6.96
C SER A 98 -12.54 -7.90 6.79
N ILE A 99 -13.00 -6.65 6.86
CA ILE A 99 -14.42 -6.29 6.70
C ILE A 99 -14.94 -6.67 5.30
N THR A 100 -14.13 -6.47 4.26
CA THR A 100 -14.53 -6.79 2.87
C THR A 100 -14.80 -8.28 2.69
N GLY A 101 -13.99 -9.15 3.31
CA GLY A 101 -14.15 -10.61 3.26
C GLY A 101 -15.42 -11.13 3.95
N PHE A 102 -16.02 -10.34 4.85
CA PHE A 102 -17.28 -10.66 5.53
C PHE A 102 -18.45 -9.80 5.02
N SER A 103 -18.39 -9.37 3.76
CA SER A 103 -19.42 -8.50 3.19
C SER A 103 -20.78 -9.23 3.06
N PRO A 104 -21.87 -8.69 3.61
CA PRO A 104 -23.19 -9.35 3.56
C PRO A 104 -23.93 -9.14 2.24
N ASN A 105 -23.52 -8.17 1.42
CA ASN A 105 -24.08 -7.88 0.11
C ASN A 105 -23.09 -7.08 -0.73
N PHE A 106 -23.37 -6.99 -2.04
CA PHE A 106 -22.49 -6.35 -3.01
C PHE A 106 -22.23 -4.88 -2.72
N GLY A 107 -23.26 -4.11 -2.35
CA GLY A 107 -23.13 -2.69 -2.05
C GLY A 107 -22.21 -2.43 -0.86
N PHE A 108 -22.31 -3.25 0.18
CA PHE A 108 -21.39 -3.21 1.32
C PHE A 108 -19.96 -3.55 0.90
N MET A 109 -19.78 -4.55 0.05
CA MET A 109 -18.45 -4.91 -0.47
C MET A 109 -17.81 -3.74 -1.23
N VAL A 110 -18.54 -3.09 -2.13
CA VAL A 110 -18.07 -1.92 -2.88
C VAL A 110 -17.73 -0.76 -1.94
N ALA A 111 -18.54 -0.51 -0.91
CA ALA A 111 -18.25 0.52 0.09
C ALA A 111 -16.98 0.19 0.89
N ALA A 112 -16.83 -1.05 1.36
CA ALA A 112 -15.64 -1.50 2.09
C ALA A 112 -14.38 -1.38 1.22
N ARG A 113 -14.48 -1.72 -0.07
CA ARG A 113 -13.40 -1.55 -1.06
C ARG A 113 -13.05 -0.08 -1.30
N ALA A 114 -14.04 0.81 -1.33
CA ALA A 114 -13.81 2.25 -1.40
C ALA A 114 -12.99 2.76 -0.20
N PHE A 115 -13.28 2.30 1.02
CA PHE A 115 -12.45 2.64 2.19
C PHE A 115 -11.06 1.99 2.12
N GLN A 116 -11.00 0.76 1.61
CA GLN A 116 -9.76 0.02 1.43
C GLN A 116 -8.79 0.69 0.44
N GLY A 117 -9.27 1.57 -0.45
CA GLY A 117 -8.46 2.36 -1.39
C GLY A 117 -7.26 3.07 -0.77
N ILE A 118 -7.32 3.39 0.53
CA ILE A 118 -6.17 3.91 1.28
C ILE A 118 -4.90 3.04 1.14
N GLY A 119 -5.04 1.73 0.89
CA GLY A 119 -3.94 0.81 0.63
C GLY A 119 -3.07 1.20 -0.55
N LEU A 120 -3.62 1.88 -1.56
CA LEU A 120 -2.86 2.33 -2.74
C LEU A 120 -1.74 3.32 -2.36
N THR A 121 -1.89 3.99 -1.20
CA THR A 121 -0.94 4.99 -0.70
C THR A 121 0.31 4.38 -0.05
N VAL A 122 0.30 3.07 0.25
CA VAL A 122 1.43 2.35 0.85
C VAL A 122 2.67 2.45 -0.04
N PHE A 123 2.51 2.30 -1.36
CA PHE A 123 3.62 2.36 -2.31
C PHE A 123 4.29 3.74 -2.37
N PRO A 124 3.59 4.86 -2.66
CA PRO A 124 4.23 6.17 -2.69
C PRO A 124 4.77 6.61 -1.33
N LEU A 125 4.11 6.26 -0.21
CA LEU A 125 4.66 6.50 1.14
C LEU A 125 5.96 5.72 1.36
N GLY A 126 6.01 4.45 0.97
CA GLY A 126 7.21 3.61 1.06
C GLY A 126 8.36 4.17 0.23
N MET A 127 8.09 4.57 -1.01
CA MET A 127 9.07 5.20 -1.89
C MET A 127 9.61 6.51 -1.32
N SER A 128 8.75 7.31 -0.69
CA SER A 128 9.13 8.56 -0.05
C SER A 128 9.91 8.34 1.26
N LEU A 129 9.53 7.35 2.06
CA LEU A 129 10.26 6.96 3.27
C LEU A 129 11.67 6.45 2.96
N VAL A 130 11.85 5.69 1.88
CA VAL A 130 13.18 5.28 1.41
C VAL A 130 14.05 6.51 1.08
N ARG A 131 13.48 7.53 0.43
CA ARG A 131 14.24 8.76 0.10
C ARG A 131 14.71 9.53 1.34
N GLU A 132 13.98 9.46 2.44
CA GLU A 132 14.31 10.16 3.68
C GLU A 132 15.27 9.38 4.58
N GLU A 133 15.09 8.07 4.70
CA GLU A 133 15.83 7.25 5.67
C GLU A 133 17.15 6.69 5.09
N PHE A 134 17.30 6.63 3.77
CA PHE A 134 18.42 5.92 3.13
C PHE A 134 19.52 6.89 2.67
N PRO A 135 20.79 6.43 2.64
CA PRO A 135 21.85 7.12 1.92
C PRO A 135 21.47 7.36 0.45
N ARG A 136 21.80 8.55 -0.09
CA ARG A 136 21.45 8.95 -1.46
C ARG A 136 21.88 7.93 -2.51
N GLU A 137 23.03 7.29 -2.32
CA GLU A 137 23.58 6.24 -3.19
C GLU A 137 22.76 4.94 -3.20
N MET A 138 22.03 4.64 -2.12
CA MET A 138 21.20 3.43 -2.00
C MET A 138 19.75 3.65 -2.47
N VAL A 139 19.28 4.90 -2.50
CA VAL A 139 17.89 5.24 -2.85
C VAL A 139 17.48 4.64 -4.20
N PRO A 140 18.24 4.77 -5.32
CA PRO A 140 17.82 4.20 -6.60
C PRO A 140 17.67 2.69 -6.56
N LYS A 141 18.60 1.98 -5.89
CA LYS A 141 18.56 0.52 -5.74
C LYS A 141 17.37 0.08 -4.89
N ALA A 142 17.14 0.76 -3.77
CA ALA A 142 16.02 0.51 -2.88
C ALA A 142 14.67 0.74 -3.57
N GLN A 143 14.53 1.87 -4.26
CA GLN A 143 13.34 2.20 -5.03
C GLN A 143 13.12 1.21 -6.19
N GLY A 144 14.18 0.81 -6.90
CA GLY A 144 14.10 -0.22 -7.94
C GLY A 144 13.64 -1.57 -7.41
N LEU A 145 14.12 -1.98 -6.22
CA LEU A 145 13.66 -3.20 -5.55
C LEU A 145 12.18 -3.13 -5.17
N LEU A 146 11.73 -2.01 -4.58
CA LEU A 146 10.32 -1.83 -4.24
C LEU A 146 9.43 -1.80 -5.49
N SER A 147 9.88 -1.16 -6.57
CA SER A 147 9.15 -1.15 -7.84
C SER A 147 9.06 -2.55 -8.48
N ALA A 148 10.08 -3.40 -8.33
CA ALA A 148 10.05 -4.77 -8.85
C ALA A 148 9.07 -5.70 -8.08
N MET A 149 8.65 -5.28 -6.89
CA MET A 149 7.63 -5.95 -6.08
C MET A 149 6.21 -5.46 -6.40
N PHE A 150 6.08 -4.45 -7.27
CA PHE A 150 4.83 -3.90 -7.75
C PHE A 150 4.44 -4.50 -9.10
#